data_AF-A0A2S2C4R2-F1
#
_entry.id   AF-A0A2S2C4R2-F1
#
_cell.length_a   1.000
_cell.length_b   1.000
_cell.length_c   1.000
_cell.angle_alpha   90.00
_cell.angle_beta   90.00
_cell.angle_gamma   90.00
#
_symmetry.space_group_name_H-M   'P 1'
#
loop_
_entity.id
_entity.type
_entity.pdbx_description
1 polymer ?
#
loop_
_entity_poly.entity_id
_entity_poly.type
_entity_poly.pdbx_seq_one_letter_code
_entity_poly.pdbx_strand_id
1 'polypeptide(L)' 'MADDLDPDTALAAVVALRRQADQLERKAVELALASGWTWSAIGQALGISGQAAHKRLGPGRRETGNAKRRGTR' A
#
# COMPACT_ATOMS: atom_id res chain seq x y z
N MET A 1 18.24 -26.80 -6.06
CA MET A 1 16.97 -27.33 -6.59
C MET A 1 15.95 -26.21 -6.56
N ALA A 2 15.97 -25.34 -7.57
CA ALA A 2 14.96 -24.30 -7.80
C ALA A 2 14.51 -24.32 -9.28
N ASP A 3 14.88 -25.37 -10.01
CA ASP A 3 14.73 -25.47 -11.46
C ASP A 3 13.39 -26.13 -11.89
N ASP A 4 12.56 -26.54 -10.93
CA ASP A 4 11.34 -27.33 -11.18
C ASP A 4 10.06 -26.68 -10.63
N LEU A 5 10.11 -25.39 -10.31
CA LEU A 5 8.87 -24.63 -10.09
C LEU A 5 8.37 -24.20 -11.45
N ASP A 6 7.24 -24.77 -11.85
CA ASP A 6 6.45 -24.31 -12.99
C ASP A 6 6.40 -22.77 -12.99
N PRO A 7 6.74 -22.09 -14.11
CA PRO A 7 6.84 -20.64 -14.16
C PRO A 7 5.57 -19.91 -13.71
N ASP A 8 4.40 -20.50 -13.94
CA ASP A 8 3.11 -19.93 -13.52
C ASP A 8 3.01 -19.93 -11.99
N THR A 9 3.37 -21.04 -11.35
CA THR A 9 3.44 -21.17 -9.90
C THR A 9 4.45 -20.20 -9.28
N ALA A 10 5.63 -20.06 -9.88
CA ALA A 10 6.64 -19.12 -9.42
C ALA A 10 6.17 -17.66 -9.51
N LEU A 11 5.53 -17.27 -10.62
CA LEU A 11 4.98 -15.93 -10.80
C LEU A 11 3.80 -15.66 -9.86
N ALA A 12 2.93 -16.65 -9.62
CA ALA A 12 1.86 -16.55 -8.64
C ALA A 12 2.39 -16.29 -7.23
N ALA A 13 3.46 -17.00 -6.82
CA ALA A 13 4.12 -16.77 -5.53
C ALA A 13 4.72 -15.36 -5.44
N VAL A 14 5.37 -14.87 -6.50
CA VAL A 14 5.90 -13.48 -6.56
C VAL A 14 4.77 -12.46 -6.40
N VAL A 15 3.62 -12.67 -7.07
CA VAL A 15 2.46 -11.79 -6.93
C VAL A 15 1.91 -11.80 -5.51
N ALA A 16 1.81 -12.98 -4.88
CA ALA A 16 1.36 -13.10 -3.50
C ALA A 16 2.30 -12.36 -2.53
N LEU A 17 3.62 -12.52 -2.69
CA LEU A 17 4.61 -11.83 -1.88
C LEU A 17 4.55 -10.31 -2.05
N ARG A 18 4.37 -9.80 -3.28
CA ARG A 18 4.19 -8.37 -3.53
C ARG A 18 2.96 -7.82 -2.81
N ARG A 19 1.83 -8.52 -2.88
CA ARG A 19 0.61 -8.13 -2.15
C ARG A 19 0.79 -8.14 -0.64
N GLN A 20 1.55 -9.09 -0.12
CA GLN A 20 1.87 -9.14 1.31
C GLN A 20 2.81 -8.00 1.71
N ALA A 21 3.82 -7.71 0.90
CA ALA A 21 4.72 -6.58 1.11
C ALA A 21 3.94 -5.25 1.12
N ASP A 22 3.01 -5.05 0.18
CA ASP A 22 2.14 -3.86 0.14
C ASP A 22 1.31 -3.69 1.42
N GLN A 23 0.82 -4.80 2.00
CA GLN A 23 0.06 -4.75 3.26
C GLN A 23 0.94 -4.40 4.46
N LEU A 24 2.14 -5.00 4.53
CA LEU A 24 3.12 -4.68 5.57
C LEU A 24 3.59 -3.24 5.49
N GLU A 25 3.84 -2.73 4.28
CA GLU A 25 4.22 -1.33 4.03
C GLU A 25 3.14 -0.38 4.55
N ARG A 26 1.86 -0.59 4.22
CA ARG A 26 0.75 0.22 4.74
C ARG A 26 0.66 0.21 6.26
N LYS A 27 0.74 -0.98 6.87
CA LYS A 27 0.69 -1.12 8.34
C LYS A 27 1.87 -0.41 9.01
N ALA A 28 3.06 -0.50 8.44
CA ALA A 28 4.23 0.21 8.95
C ALA A 28 4.06 1.73 8.86
N VAL A 29 3.50 2.25 7.75
CA VAL A 29 3.17 3.66 7.59
C VAL A 29 2.14 4.12 8.63
N GLU A 30 1.07 3.35 8.84
CA GLU A 30 0.05 3.66 9.87
C GLU A 30 0.67 3.75 11.28
N LEU A 31 1.52 2.80 11.65
CA LEU A 31 2.22 2.81 12.92
C LEU A 31 3.19 3.99 13.06
N ALA A 32 3.92 4.33 11.99
CA ALA A 32 4.82 5.47 11.97
C ALA A 32 4.06 6.79 12.15
N LEU A 33 2.94 6.97 11.44
CA LEU A 33 2.06 8.13 11.58
C LEU A 33 1.47 8.21 13.00
N ALA A 34 1.01 7.09 13.56
CA ALA A 34 0.53 7.03 14.94
C ALA A 34 1.62 7.37 15.97
N SER A 35 2.88 7.10 15.62
CA SER A 35 4.07 7.46 16.41
C SER A 35 4.57 8.87 16.14
N GLY A 36 3.83 9.69 15.38
CA GLY A 36 4.16 11.10 15.11
C GLY A 36 5.18 11.33 13.99
N TRP A 37 5.51 10.32 13.19
CA TRP A 37 6.42 10.51 12.06
C TRP A 37 5.79 11.39 10.98
N THR A 38 6.62 12.18 10.30
CA THR A 38 6.20 12.96 9.14
C THR A 38 6.28 12.14 7.86
N TRP A 39 5.50 12.51 6.84
CA TRP A 39 5.59 11.93 5.50
C TRP A 39 7.00 12.01 4.89
N SER A 40 7.77 13.05 5.23
CA SER A 40 9.17 13.17 4.82
C SER A 40 10.03 12.05 5.43
N ALA A 41 9.92 11.84 6.75
CA ALA A 41 10.65 10.79 7.46
C ALA A 41 10.28 9.39 6.95
N ILE A 42 8.99 9.15 6.69
CA ILE A 42 8.50 7.90 6.10
C ILE A 42 9.06 7.71 4.68
N GLY A 43 9.05 8.76 3.85
CA GLY A 43 9.64 8.71 2.51
C GLY A 43 11.13 8.36 2.55
N GLN A 44 11.90 9.01 3.42
CA GLN A 44 13.32 8.72 3.61
C GLN A 44 13.56 7.25 4.00
N ALA A 45 12.76 6.70 4.93
CA ALA A 45 12.85 5.29 5.32
C ALA A 45 12.51 4.31 4.18
N LEU A 46 11.61 4.71 3.27
CA LEU A 46 11.20 3.94 2.09
C LEU A 46 12.07 4.21 0.84
N GLY A 47 13.08 5.07 0.93
CA GLY A 47 13.93 5.43 -0.21
C GLY A 47 13.23 6.25 -1.30
N ILE A 48 12.12 6.93 -0.97
CA ILE A 48 11.33 7.75 -1.90
C ILE A 48 11.11 9.15 -1.33
N SER A 49 10.64 10.09 -2.15
CA SER A 49 10.26 11.40 -1.61
C SER A 49 9.04 11.30 -0.70
N GLY A 50 8.93 12.19 0.30
CA GLY A 50 7.75 12.22 1.18
C GLY A 50 6.43 12.47 0.44
N GLN A 51 6.46 13.24 -0.66
CA GLN A 51 5.30 13.39 -1.54
C GLN A 51 4.93 12.09 -2.27
N ALA A 52 5.92 11.33 -2.75
CA ALA A 52 5.67 10.03 -3.36
C ALA A 52 5.09 9.04 -2.35
N ALA A 53 5.59 9.03 -1.10
CA ALA A 53 5.05 8.24 -0.01
C ALA A 53 3.59 8.62 0.27
N HIS A 54 3.30 9.92 0.44
CA HIS A 54 1.93 10.39 0.68
C HIS A 54 0.98 10.05 -0.47
N LYS A 55 1.41 10.19 -1.73
CA LYS A 55 0.59 9.85 -2.90
C LYS A 55 0.30 8.35 -2.99
N ARG A 56 1.26 7.49 -2.66
CA ARG A 56 1.14 6.02 -2.76
C ARG A 56 0.43 5.38 -1.56
N LEU A 57 0.70 5.88 -0.37
CA LEU A 57 0.37 5.23 0.91
C LEU A 57 -0.50 6.10 1.82
N GLY A 58 -0.66 7.39 1.50
CA GLY A 58 -1.66 8.23 2.14
C GLY A 58 -3.06 7.70 1.86
N PRO A 59 -4.06 8.11 2.68
CA PRO A 59 -5.45 7.79 2.42
C PRO A 59 -5.76 8.31 1.01
N GLY A 60 -5.92 7.36 0.07
CA GLY A 60 -6.33 7.68 -1.29
C GLY A 60 -7.54 8.60 -1.18
N ARG A 61 -7.58 9.66 -2.00
CA ARG A 61 -8.70 10.61 -2.06
C ARG A 61 -9.98 9.77 -2.15
N ARG A 62 -10.62 9.48 -1.02
CA ARG A 62 -11.89 8.79 -0.99
C ARG A 62 -12.78 9.67 -1.85
N GLU A 63 -13.35 9.11 -2.89
CA GLU A 63 -14.47 9.77 -3.52
C GLU A 63 -15.48 10.04 -2.40
N THR A 64 -15.71 11.30 -2.08
CA THR A 64 -16.88 11.71 -1.29
C THR A 64 -18.10 11.63 -2.20
N GLY A 65 -18.32 10.47 -2.82
CA GLY A 65 -19.04 10.36 -4.09
C GLY A 65 -19.99 9.19 -4.22
N ASN A 66 -20.35 8.44 -3.17
CA ASN A 66 -21.38 7.40 -3.32
C ASN A 66 -22.19 7.11 -2.04
N ALA A 67 -22.70 8.15 -1.39
CA ALA A 67 -23.63 8.01 -0.26
C ALA A 67 -24.97 8.78 -0.44
N LYS A 68 -25.26 9.35 -1.62
CA LYS A 68 -26.50 10.13 -1.86
C LYS A 68 -27.30 9.72 -3.11
N ARG A 69 -27.40 8.42 -3.42
CA ARG A 69 -28.35 7.92 -4.44
C ARG A 69 -29.05 6.61 -4.05
N ARG A 70 -29.40 6.46 -2.78
CA ARG A 70 -30.31 5.40 -2.32
C ARG A 70 -31.25 5.99 -1.27
N GLY A 71 -32.38 6.49 -1.74
CA GLY A 71 -33.41 7.08 -0.89
C GLY A 71 -33.86 8.41 -1.42
N THR A 72 -34.79 8.39 -2.37
CA THR A 72 -36.03 9.19 -2.36
C THR A 72 -36.83 8.82 -3.59
N ARG A 73 -37.98 8.20 -3.33
CA ARG A 73 -39.16 7.99 -4.18
C ARG A 73 -39.18 6.79 -5.12
#